data_AF-A0A507FN70-F1
#
_entry.id   AF-A0A507FN70-F1
#
_cell.length_a   1.000
_cell.length_b   1.000
_cell.length_c   1.000
_cell.angle_alpha   90.00
_cell.angle_beta   90.00
_cell.angle_gamma   90.00
#
_symmetry.space_group_name_H-M   'P 1'
#
loop_
_entity.id
_entity.type
_entity.pdbx_description
1 polymer ?
#
loop_
_entity_poly.entity_id
_entity_poly.type
_entity_poly.pdbx_seq_one_letter_code
_entity_poly.pdbx_strand_id
1 'polypeptide(L)'
;MSRANSKPATPADAAAPAVTAADRRRRYTPIAIAAVIGVLAIIGITAGIVVSNNNRRASESAQSNAAGGASASATTTAGANSTTGNNSSSTTPKHKLWGYYGANAINNGVDLQFGLNSRVSPENQRPITYYCDTGNYQYINLAFLNLFGSVNGRPQYEIRFGMVQNYTGSMAYAYNGDGKPSSDAETVKNYLRFGQDIKYCQSKGVKIIVSLGGDKVSNYFFNTGDGELYANTWYNAFLEGRDPAVPRPFGNDVTLDGIELDIEKRPNTYEDPNPSTWTPEMVSLVKNLRKLSPKTTLASVPQCVMRLNGTDENGGAHIAQNVEDLDYIIIQYYNNPPCSYPYGFNYDAWTKVFKGKIVVGLAGDHTSSIAGGFLDEGPLQAVYDMVKDSPQFLGFSVYDVSSSNPPAFRWTVDTYADPKPSTYSQILRNVLDGKIVGSGFPPQGPVYQDGVNTTYRCAGTWIWAETHCDLRDCYQLMQAPGADPDAVCNNGNPLGKLECNQMISKTCAK
;
A
#
# COMPACT_ATOMS: atom_id res chain seq x y z
N MET A 1 -70.39 26.42 -0.85
CA MET A 1 -70.48 25.19 -0.03
C MET A 1 -69.07 24.68 0.19
N SER A 2 -68.64 24.68 1.45
CA SER A 2 -67.27 24.45 1.93
C SER A 2 -66.95 22.95 2.02
N ARG A 3 -65.74 22.53 1.63
CA ARG A 3 -65.14 21.28 2.11
C ARG A 3 -63.72 21.56 2.58
N ALA A 4 -63.53 21.31 3.86
CA ALA A 4 -62.35 21.62 4.66
C ALA A 4 -61.32 20.49 4.62
N ASN A 5 -60.06 20.91 4.78
CA ASN A 5 -58.86 20.12 5.03
C ASN A 5 -58.98 19.27 6.31
N SER A 6 -58.47 18.04 6.26
CA SER A 6 -58.09 17.26 7.45
C SER A 6 -56.62 16.84 7.38
N LYS A 7 -55.82 17.37 8.32
CA LYS A 7 -54.48 16.89 8.68
C LYS A 7 -54.60 15.63 9.54
N PRO A 8 -53.70 14.63 9.43
CA PRO A 8 -53.49 13.63 10.47
C PRO A 8 -52.44 14.09 11.50
N ALA A 9 -52.60 13.59 12.73
CA ALA A 9 -51.89 13.96 13.95
C ALA A 9 -50.54 13.24 14.14
N THR A 10 -49.65 13.85 14.94
CA THR A 10 -48.38 13.31 15.44
C THR A 10 -48.57 12.37 16.65
N PRO A 11 -47.78 11.30 16.82
CA PRO A 11 -47.74 10.54 18.07
C PRO A 11 -46.80 11.17 19.10
N ALA A 12 -47.21 11.10 20.36
CA ALA A 12 -46.54 11.60 21.56
C ALA A 12 -45.45 10.65 22.10
N ASP A 13 -44.52 11.24 22.86
CA ASP A 13 -43.40 10.61 23.57
C ASP A 13 -43.81 9.43 24.48
N ALA A 14 -43.08 8.31 24.37
CA ALA A 14 -43.12 7.21 25.33
C ALA A 14 -41.81 7.16 26.14
N ALA A 15 -41.90 7.36 27.45
CA ALA A 15 -40.79 7.24 28.38
C ALA A 15 -40.40 5.77 28.65
N ALA A 16 -39.10 5.47 28.67
CA ALA A 16 -38.55 4.14 28.97
C ALA A 16 -38.63 3.79 30.48
N PRO A 17 -38.80 2.51 30.87
CA PRO A 17 -38.96 2.13 32.27
C PRO A 17 -37.62 2.07 33.04
N ALA A 18 -37.66 2.40 34.33
CA ALA A 18 -36.49 2.42 35.21
C ALA A 18 -36.02 1.01 35.63
N VAL A 19 -34.72 0.75 35.50
CA VAL A 19 -34.07 -0.54 35.83
C VAL A 19 -33.79 -0.65 37.33
N THR A 20 -34.23 -1.73 37.96
CA THR A 20 -34.11 -1.97 39.40
C THR A 20 -32.68 -2.33 39.85
N ALA A 21 -32.37 -2.13 41.14
CA ALA A 21 -31.04 -2.40 41.70
C ALA A 21 -30.63 -3.89 41.67
N ALA A 22 -31.59 -4.82 41.59
CA ALA A 22 -31.33 -6.25 41.44
C ALA A 22 -30.78 -6.60 40.04
N ASP A 23 -31.25 -5.90 38.99
CA ASP A 23 -30.76 -6.08 37.62
C ASP A 23 -29.34 -5.55 37.40
N ARG A 24 -28.93 -4.52 38.15
CA ARG A 24 -27.54 -4.04 38.12
C ARG A 24 -26.58 -5.09 38.67
N ARG A 25 -26.88 -5.73 39.82
CA ARG A 25 -25.99 -6.76 40.39
C ARG A 25 -25.82 -7.96 39.46
N ARG A 26 -26.86 -8.39 38.74
CA ARG A 26 -26.75 -9.49 37.75
C ARG A 26 -25.90 -9.12 36.52
N ARG A 27 -25.90 -7.87 36.05
CA ARG A 27 -25.11 -7.45 34.88
C ARG A 27 -23.63 -7.21 35.17
N TYR A 28 -23.27 -6.74 36.38
CA TYR A 28 -21.88 -6.37 36.68
C TYR A 28 -21.04 -7.47 37.34
N THR A 29 -21.66 -8.52 37.87
CA THR A 29 -20.94 -9.68 38.46
C THR A 29 -20.04 -10.42 37.45
N PRO A 30 -20.49 -10.75 36.22
CA PRO A 30 -19.60 -11.39 35.23
C PRO A 30 -18.47 -10.48 34.74
N ILE A 31 -18.69 -9.15 34.71
CA ILE A 31 -17.67 -8.16 34.32
C ILE A 31 -16.57 -8.07 35.39
N ALA A 32 -16.93 -8.10 36.67
CA ALA A 32 -15.96 -8.11 37.76
C ALA A 32 -15.13 -9.41 37.78
N ILE A 33 -15.74 -10.56 37.50
CA ILE A 33 -15.04 -11.85 37.40
C ILE A 33 -14.06 -11.87 36.21
N ALA A 34 -14.48 -11.35 35.05
CA ALA A 34 -13.61 -11.24 33.87
C ALA A 34 -12.41 -10.30 34.12
N ALA A 35 -12.61 -9.20 34.83
CA ALA A 35 -11.53 -8.28 35.21
C ALA A 35 -10.51 -8.93 36.15
N VAL A 36 -10.96 -9.73 37.13
CA VAL A 36 -10.07 -10.46 38.05
C VAL A 36 -9.26 -11.53 37.31
N ILE A 37 -9.89 -12.27 36.38
CA ILE A 37 -9.19 -13.27 35.56
C ILE A 37 -8.15 -12.60 34.64
N GLY A 38 -8.48 -11.44 34.04
CA GLY A 38 -7.56 -10.66 33.23
C GLY A 38 -6.31 -10.19 34.01
N VAL A 39 -6.50 -9.69 35.23
CA VAL A 39 -5.39 -9.25 36.08
C VAL A 39 -4.51 -10.44 36.50
N LEU A 40 -5.10 -11.58 36.85
CA LEU A 40 -4.33 -12.79 37.20
C LEU A 40 -3.55 -13.36 36.01
N ALA A 41 -4.10 -13.30 34.80
CA ALA A 41 -3.39 -13.70 33.58
C ALA A 41 -2.20 -12.79 33.28
N ILE A 42 -2.34 -11.47 33.46
CA ILE A 42 -1.24 -10.51 33.28
C ILE A 42 -0.13 -10.74 34.30
N ILE A 43 -0.47 -11.02 35.56
CA ILE A 43 0.52 -11.34 36.60
C ILE A 43 1.24 -12.66 36.27
N GLY A 44 0.52 -13.68 35.78
CA GLY A 44 1.10 -14.96 35.35
C GLY A 44 2.07 -14.81 34.17
N ILE A 45 1.71 -14.02 33.16
CA ILE A 45 2.57 -13.73 31.99
C ILE A 45 3.83 -12.96 32.43
N THR A 46 3.68 -11.97 33.29
CA THR A 46 4.81 -11.17 33.78
C THR A 46 5.77 -12.02 34.61
N ALA A 47 5.25 -12.90 35.48
CA ALA A 47 6.07 -13.84 36.24
C ALA A 47 6.79 -14.86 35.33
N GLY A 48 6.13 -15.37 34.29
CA GLY A 48 6.71 -16.28 33.31
C GLY A 48 7.87 -15.66 32.52
N ILE A 49 7.75 -14.39 32.14
CA ILE A 49 8.81 -13.65 31.43
C ILE A 49 10.03 -13.42 32.33
N VAL A 50 9.83 -13.12 33.62
CA VAL A 50 10.93 -12.91 34.57
C VAL A 50 11.68 -14.22 34.85
N VAL A 51 10.97 -15.35 35.00
CA VAL A 51 11.58 -16.67 35.20
C VAL A 51 12.34 -17.12 33.94
N SER A 52 11.78 -16.89 32.74
CA SER A 52 12.44 -17.19 31.47
C SER A 52 13.73 -16.39 31.27
N ASN A 53 13.72 -15.09 31.57
CA ASN A 53 14.92 -14.24 31.45
C ASN A 53 16.01 -14.60 32.47
N ASN A 54 15.64 -15.01 33.68
CA ASN A 54 16.61 -15.47 34.69
C ASN A 54 17.26 -16.80 34.29
N ASN A 55 16.49 -17.74 33.71
CA ASN A 55 17.02 -19.00 33.20
C ASN A 55 17.93 -18.79 31.98
N ARG A 56 17.64 -17.80 31.13
CA ARG A 56 18.49 -17.46 29.97
C ARG A 56 19.85 -16.88 30.40
N ARG A 57 19.86 -16.00 31.40
CA ARG A 57 21.11 -15.45 31.97
C ARG A 57 21.96 -16.49 32.70
N ALA A 58 21.34 -17.50 33.31
CA ALA A 58 22.06 -18.62 33.92
C ALA A 58 22.69 -19.58 32.88
N SER A 59 22.12 -19.66 31.67
CA SER A 59 22.68 -20.46 30.57
C SER A 59 23.85 -19.75 29.87
N GLU A 60 23.77 -18.43 29.70
CA GLU A 60 24.83 -17.61 29.08
C GLU A 60 26.11 -17.51 29.93
N SER A 61 26.02 -17.65 31.27
CA SER A 61 27.19 -17.69 32.15
C SER A 61 27.89 -19.06 32.21
N ALA A 62 27.26 -20.12 31.72
CA ALA A 62 27.83 -21.47 31.67
C ALA A 62 28.66 -21.73 30.39
N GLN A 63 28.41 -20.98 29.30
CA GLN A 63 29.10 -21.16 28.02
C GLN A 63 30.39 -20.34 27.86
N SER A 64 30.68 -19.38 28.76
CA SER A 64 31.89 -18.53 28.67
C SER A 64 33.14 -19.10 29.36
N ASN A 65 33.06 -20.26 30.02
CA ASN A 65 34.17 -20.87 30.75
C ASN A 65 34.86 -22.06 30.04
N ALA A 66 34.60 -22.29 28.74
CA ALA A 66 35.16 -23.42 28.00
C ALA A 66 35.86 -22.99 26.69
N ALA A 67 36.81 -22.06 26.75
CA ALA A 67 37.81 -21.89 25.68
C ALA A 67 39.01 -21.06 26.17
N GLY A 68 39.99 -21.71 26.78
CA GLY A 68 41.29 -21.11 27.09
C GLY A 68 42.37 -22.17 27.24
N GLY A 69 43.25 -22.32 26.24
CA GLY A 69 44.39 -23.23 26.33
C GLY A 69 45.26 -23.35 25.07
N ALA A 70 46.39 -22.61 25.09
CA ALA A 70 47.73 -22.95 24.58
C ALA A 70 48.07 -23.03 23.07
N SER A 71 48.80 -22.00 22.63
CA SER A 71 50.10 -21.97 21.90
C SER A 71 50.64 -23.23 21.21
N ALA A 72 51.05 -23.12 19.93
CA ALA A 72 52.44 -23.31 19.49
C ALA A 72 52.66 -22.97 17.99
N SER A 73 53.88 -22.52 17.72
CA SER A 73 54.50 -22.07 16.47
C SER A 73 54.63 -23.15 15.38
N ALA A 74 54.48 -22.79 14.10
CA ALA A 74 55.30 -23.33 13.01
C ALA A 74 55.16 -22.49 11.71
N THR A 75 56.30 -22.00 11.26
CA THR A 75 56.58 -21.39 9.96
C THR A 75 56.54 -22.44 8.85
N THR A 76 55.85 -22.15 7.73
CA THR A 76 56.32 -22.57 6.38
C THR A 76 55.67 -21.71 5.29
N THR A 77 56.55 -21.10 4.51
CA THR A 77 56.36 -20.41 3.24
C THR A 77 55.97 -21.40 2.13
N ALA A 78 54.95 -21.07 1.34
CA ALA A 78 54.86 -21.45 -0.07
C ALA A 78 53.90 -20.50 -0.78
N GLY A 79 54.46 -19.69 -1.69
CA GLY A 79 53.69 -18.78 -2.53
C GLY A 79 52.93 -19.52 -3.62
N ALA A 80 51.72 -19.04 -3.90
CA ALA A 80 51.09 -19.19 -5.19
C ALA A 80 50.46 -17.85 -5.55
N ASN A 81 51.09 -17.19 -6.53
CA ASN A 81 50.54 -16.04 -7.24
C ASN A 81 49.22 -16.45 -7.90
N SER A 82 48.12 -15.82 -7.51
CA SER A 82 46.98 -15.61 -8.40
C SER A 82 46.47 -14.18 -8.23
N THR A 83 47.04 -13.29 -9.02
CA THR A 83 46.46 -11.98 -9.34
C THR A 83 45.13 -12.21 -10.08
N THR A 84 44.03 -12.22 -9.34
CA THR A 84 42.71 -11.90 -9.88
C THR A 84 42.37 -10.49 -9.42
N GLY A 85 42.61 -9.54 -10.33
CA GLY A 85 42.12 -8.17 -10.17
C GLY A 85 40.59 -8.19 -10.07
N ASN A 86 40.07 -7.79 -8.92
CA ASN A 86 38.67 -7.44 -8.77
C ASN A 86 38.42 -6.13 -9.52
N ASN A 87 38.19 -6.24 -10.84
CA ASN A 87 37.43 -5.22 -11.55
C ASN A 87 35.98 -5.36 -11.09
N SER A 88 35.65 -4.69 -9.98
CA SER A 88 34.27 -4.35 -9.63
C SER A 88 33.77 -3.36 -10.69
N SER A 89 33.38 -3.89 -11.85
CA SER A 89 32.56 -3.16 -12.81
C SER A 89 31.23 -2.90 -12.09
N SER A 90 31.02 -1.67 -11.65
CA SER A 90 29.72 -1.21 -11.18
C SER A 90 28.78 -1.13 -12.39
N THR A 91 28.34 -2.27 -12.89
CA THR A 91 27.31 -2.33 -13.93
C THR A 91 26.02 -1.86 -13.28
N THR A 92 25.56 -0.67 -13.66
CA THR A 92 24.22 -0.19 -13.29
C THR A 92 23.19 -1.28 -13.61
N PRO A 93 22.29 -1.65 -12.68
CA PRO A 93 21.32 -2.70 -12.91
C PRO A 93 20.50 -2.43 -14.18
N LYS A 94 20.35 -3.45 -15.05
CA LYS A 94 19.59 -3.33 -16.31
C LYS A 94 18.14 -2.90 -16.03
N HIS A 95 17.50 -3.52 -15.05
CA HIS A 95 16.15 -3.20 -14.60
C HIS A 95 16.16 -2.72 -13.14
N LYS A 96 15.20 -1.85 -12.82
CA LYS A 96 15.14 -1.12 -11.55
C LYS A 96 13.99 -1.59 -10.66
N LEU A 97 14.11 -1.36 -9.35
CA LEU A 97 13.06 -1.66 -8.38
C LEU A 97 12.61 -0.37 -7.68
N TRP A 98 11.29 -0.16 -7.67
CA TRP A 98 10.60 0.88 -6.92
C TRP A 98 9.95 0.26 -5.68
N GLY A 99 9.89 1.02 -4.59
CA GLY A 99 9.09 0.66 -3.41
C GLY A 99 8.28 1.85 -2.91
N TYR A 100 7.02 1.61 -2.55
CA TYR A 100 6.20 2.61 -1.87
C TYR A 100 6.52 2.63 -0.37
N TYR A 101 6.78 3.81 0.18
CA TYR A 101 7.05 4.02 1.60
C TYR A 101 6.02 4.96 2.19
N GLY A 102 5.34 4.52 3.25
CA GLY A 102 4.50 5.36 4.10
C GLY A 102 3.04 4.91 4.12
N ALA A 103 2.61 4.06 3.19
CA ALA A 103 1.29 3.43 3.22
C ALA A 103 1.13 2.46 4.41
N ASN A 104 2.23 1.86 4.90
CA ASN A 104 2.27 0.91 6.00
C ASN A 104 1.33 -0.28 5.76
N ALA A 105 1.40 -0.86 4.55
CA ALA A 105 0.52 -1.94 4.12
C ALA A 105 0.55 -3.16 5.05
N ILE A 106 1.68 -3.41 5.73
CA ILE A 106 1.79 -4.50 6.71
C ILE A 106 0.81 -4.36 7.89
N ASN A 107 0.33 -3.14 8.15
CA ASN A 107 -0.63 -2.83 9.20
C ASN A 107 -2.06 -2.59 8.65
N ASN A 108 -2.40 -3.17 7.49
CA ASN A 108 -3.77 -3.12 6.98
C ASN A 108 -4.78 -3.95 7.81
N GLY A 109 -4.32 -4.69 8.83
CA GLY A 109 -5.18 -5.50 9.68
C GLY A 109 -5.73 -6.76 8.98
N VAL A 110 -5.18 -7.11 7.82
CA VAL A 110 -5.54 -8.31 7.06
C VAL A 110 -4.58 -9.43 7.44
N ASP A 111 -5.11 -10.51 7.97
CA ASP A 111 -4.40 -11.77 8.21
C ASP A 111 -4.80 -12.81 7.15
N LEU A 112 -3.84 -13.61 6.70
CA LEU A 112 -4.08 -14.62 5.67
C LEU A 112 -4.87 -15.83 6.19
N GLN A 113 -4.73 -16.15 7.48
CA GLN A 113 -5.43 -17.25 8.12
C GLN A 113 -6.75 -16.79 8.74
N PHE A 114 -6.74 -15.61 9.36
CA PHE A 114 -7.84 -15.16 10.21
C PHE A 114 -8.67 -14.01 9.61
N GLY A 115 -8.35 -13.54 8.40
CA GLY A 115 -9.15 -12.55 7.68
C GLY A 115 -8.95 -11.10 8.15
N LEU A 116 -10.00 -10.28 8.10
CA LEU A 116 -9.92 -8.86 8.47
C LEU A 116 -9.91 -8.64 9.99
N ASN A 117 -9.23 -7.58 10.43
CA ASN A 117 -9.10 -7.15 11.83
C ASN A 117 -8.49 -8.18 12.79
N SER A 118 -7.88 -9.23 12.27
CA SER A 118 -7.33 -10.33 13.05
C SER A 118 -5.81 -10.34 13.07
N ARG A 119 -5.15 -9.63 12.13
CA ARG A 119 -3.71 -9.40 12.20
C ARG A 119 -3.42 -8.42 13.32
N VAL A 120 -3.03 -8.96 14.48
CA VAL A 120 -2.40 -8.18 15.55
C VAL A 120 -0.92 -8.04 15.18
N SER A 121 -0.58 -7.19 14.21
CA SER A 121 0.82 -6.90 13.93
C SER A 121 1.33 -5.85 14.92
N PRO A 122 2.27 -6.18 15.82
CA PRO A 122 2.95 -5.18 16.65
C PRO A 122 3.99 -4.36 15.85
N GLU A 123 4.21 -4.68 14.57
CA GLU A 123 5.29 -4.08 13.79
C GLU A 123 4.79 -2.91 12.94
N ASN A 124 5.14 -1.71 13.38
CA ASN A 124 5.08 -0.51 12.57
C ASN A 124 6.06 -0.62 11.38
N GLN A 125 5.78 0.10 10.30
CA GLN A 125 6.71 0.26 9.19
C GLN A 125 8.08 0.74 9.70
N ARG A 126 9.17 0.15 9.19
CA ARG A 126 10.53 0.52 9.62
C ARG A 126 10.91 1.90 9.06
N PRO A 127 11.94 2.59 9.60
CA PRO A 127 12.41 3.85 9.04
C PRO A 127 12.85 3.68 7.57
N ILE A 128 12.71 4.71 6.74
CA ILE A 128 13.05 4.63 5.30
C ILE A 128 14.50 4.20 5.07
N THR A 129 15.41 4.58 5.96
CA THR A 129 16.83 4.22 5.95
C THR A 129 17.05 2.70 5.97
N TYR A 130 16.21 1.94 6.68
CA TYR A 130 16.26 0.47 6.68
C TYR A 130 16.09 -0.09 5.27
N TYR A 131 15.10 0.40 4.52
CA TYR A 131 14.83 -0.07 3.17
C TYR A 131 15.93 0.35 2.20
N CYS A 132 16.47 1.56 2.35
CA CYS A 132 17.60 2.05 1.56
C CYS A 132 18.87 1.20 1.79
N ASP A 133 19.11 0.76 3.03
CA ASP A 133 20.26 -0.09 3.37
C ASP A 133 20.14 -1.54 2.88
N THR A 134 18.95 -1.98 2.47
CA THR A 134 18.81 -3.31 1.83
C THR A 134 19.55 -3.39 0.50
N GLY A 135 19.81 -2.26 -0.17
CA GLY A 135 20.39 -2.21 -1.51
C GLY A 135 19.47 -2.72 -2.63
N ASN A 136 18.21 -3.05 -2.33
CA ASN A 136 17.26 -3.59 -3.31
C ASN A 136 16.70 -2.51 -4.25
N TYR A 137 16.40 -1.33 -3.71
CA TYR A 137 15.65 -0.28 -4.40
C TYR A 137 16.56 0.72 -5.11
N GLN A 138 16.12 1.15 -6.30
CA GLN A 138 16.71 2.32 -6.97
C GLN A 138 15.82 3.56 -6.78
N TYR A 139 14.55 3.35 -6.47
CA TYR A 139 13.57 4.41 -6.24
C TYR A 139 12.70 4.05 -5.03
N ILE A 140 12.38 5.05 -4.22
CA ILE A 140 11.33 4.96 -3.20
C ILE A 140 10.34 6.09 -3.42
N ASN A 141 9.06 5.72 -3.54
CA ASN A 141 7.93 6.63 -3.69
C ASN A 141 7.32 6.90 -2.31
N LEU A 142 7.28 8.17 -1.89
CA LEU A 142 6.71 8.60 -0.61
C LEU A 142 5.18 8.65 -0.73
N ALA A 143 4.54 7.66 -0.12
CA ALA A 143 3.10 7.45 -0.09
C ALA A 143 2.50 7.93 1.25
N PHE A 144 1.79 9.06 1.32
CA PHE A 144 1.40 9.92 0.19
C PHE A 144 1.31 11.40 0.59
N LEU A 145 1.40 12.27 -0.41
CA LEU A 145 0.71 13.55 -0.40
C LEU A 145 -0.76 13.30 -0.74
N ASN A 146 -1.55 12.99 0.29
CA ASN A 146 -2.88 12.38 0.18
C ASN A 146 -4.01 13.41 0.11
N LEU A 147 -3.81 14.61 0.66
CA LEU A 147 -4.79 15.69 0.55
C LEU A 147 -4.18 16.83 -0.24
N PHE A 148 -4.87 17.35 -1.26
CA PHE A 148 -4.48 18.59 -1.89
C PHE A 148 -5.63 19.29 -2.60
N GLY A 149 -5.66 20.61 -2.53
CA GLY A 149 -6.75 21.41 -3.05
C GLY A 149 -6.31 22.86 -3.21
N SER A 150 -7.21 23.70 -3.69
CA SER A 150 -7.06 25.14 -3.56
C SER A 150 -8.31 25.80 -2.98
N VAL A 151 -8.09 26.83 -2.17
CA VAL A 151 -9.15 27.68 -1.60
C VAL A 151 -8.75 29.13 -1.85
N ASN A 152 -9.60 29.88 -2.56
CA ASN A 152 -9.33 31.27 -2.94
C ASN A 152 -7.97 31.47 -3.63
N GLY A 153 -7.60 30.54 -4.53
CA GLY A 153 -6.34 30.57 -5.27
C GLY A 153 -5.10 30.22 -4.45
N ARG A 154 -5.26 29.70 -3.23
CA ARG A 154 -4.14 29.26 -2.38
C ARG A 154 -4.11 27.75 -2.27
N PRO A 155 -2.94 27.12 -2.43
CA PRO A 155 -2.82 25.68 -2.33
C PRO A 155 -2.97 25.24 -0.87
N GLN A 156 -3.66 24.13 -0.66
CA GLN A 156 -3.73 23.42 0.61
C GLN A 156 -3.29 21.99 0.37
N TYR A 157 -2.54 21.41 1.30
CA TYR A 157 -2.15 20.02 1.20
C TYR A 157 -1.81 19.35 2.52
N GLU A 158 -1.86 18.02 2.51
CA GLU A 158 -1.36 17.16 3.56
C GLU A 158 -0.47 16.06 2.98
N ILE A 159 0.65 15.81 3.66
CA ILE A 159 1.45 14.60 3.50
C ILE A 159 1.16 13.75 4.72
N ARG A 160 0.79 12.48 4.50
CA ARG A 160 0.49 11.55 5.58
C ARG A 160 1.23 10.24 5.36
N PHE A 161 2.03 9.87 6.36
CA PHE A 161 2.58 8.53 6.47
C PHE A 161 1.86 7.78 7.59
N GLY A 162 1.73 6.47 7.42
CA GLY A 162 1.31 5.54 8.44
C GLY A 162 2.29 5.50 9.61
N MET A 163 2.00 4.66 10.60
CA MET A 163 2.87 4.52 11.77
C MET A 163 4.25 3.99 11.35
N VAL A 164 5.28 4.79 11.64
CA VAL A 164 6.69 4.46 11.39
C VAL A 164 7.40 4.25 12.72
N GLN A 165 8.21 3.20 12.84
CA GLN A 165 9.08 2.98 13.99
C GLN A 165 10.01 4.17 14.22
N ASN A 166 10.28 4.50 15.49
CA ASN A 166 11.16 5.60 15.92
C ASN A 166 10.66 7.03 15.61
N TYR A 167 9.43 7.18 15.12
CA TYR A 167 8.70 8.43 15.05
C TYR A 167 7.60 8.46 16.12
N THR A 168 7.43 9.59 16.80
CA THR A 168 6.42 9.77 17.85
C THR A 168 5.37 10.79 17.39
N GLY A 169 4.11 10.58 17.75
CA GLY A 169 3.04 11.52 17.41
C GLY A 169 2.52 11.37 15.97
N SER A 170 1.94 12.45 15.46
CA SER A 170 1.35 12.47 14.11
C SER A 170 2.43 12.49 13.03
N MET A 171 2.24 11.70 11.98
CA MET A 171 3.01 11.75 10.73
C MET A 171 2.20 12.40 9.61
N ALA A 172 1.38 13.40 9.94
CA ALA A 172 0.54 14.15 9.01
C ALA A 172 0.93 15.64 8.96
N TYR A 173 1.75 16.01 7.98
CA TYR A 173 2.16 17.40 7.74
C TYR A 173 1.12 18.12 6.90
N ALA A 174 0.59 19.25 7.36
CA ALA A 174 -0.44 20.03 6.70
C ALA A 174 0.04 21.46 6.37
N TYR A 175 -0.46 21.99 5.26
CA TYR A 175 -0.24 23.36 4.80
C TYR A 175 -1.54 23.96 4.26
N ASN A 176 -1.92 25.15 4.73
CA ASN A 176 -3.17 25.81 4.36
C ASN A 176 -2.98 27.05 3.47
N GLY A 177 -1.80 27.24 2.88
CA GLY A 177 -1.56 28.34 1.94
C GLY A 177 -1.26 29.70 2.60
N ASP A 178 -0.86 29.72 3.88
CA ASP A 178 -0.60 30.95 4.66
C ASP A 178 0.90 31.26 4.84
N GLY A 179 1.78 30.57 4.09
CA GLY A 179 3.22 30.78 4.12
C GLY A 179 3.97 30.10 5.27
N LYS A 180 3.30 29.27 6.08
CA LYS A 180 3.91 28.51 7.18
C LYS A 180 3.28 27.12 7.32
N PRO A 181 3.96 26.14 7.92
CA PRO A 181 3.35 24.85 8.25
C PRO A 181 2.09 25.07 9.12
N SER A 182 1.01 24.35 8.82
CA SER A 182 -0.22 24.36 9.62
C SER A 182 -0.23 23.28 10.71
N SER A 183 0.71 22.34 10.66
CA SER A 183 0.92 21.32 11.69
C SER A 183 1.56 21.86 12.96
N ASP A 184 1.41 21.10 14.06
CA ASP A 184 2.08 21.37 15.32
C ASP A 184 3.61 21.20 15.22
N ALA A 185 4.32 21.77 16.20
CA ALA A 185 5.79 21.82 16.20
C ALA A 185 6.44 20.42 16.23
N GLU A 186 5.83 19.42 16.86
CA GLU A 186 6.40 18.06 16.91
C GLU A 186 6.27 17.38 15.56
N THR A 187 5.12 17.52 14.89
CA THR A 187 4.93 17.05 13.51
C THR A 187 5.93 17.71 12.55
N VAL A 188 6.13 19.03 12.64
CA VAL A 188 7.13 19.73 11.81
C VAL A 188 8.53 19.18 12.08
N LYS A 189 8.91 18.98 13.34
CA LYS A 189 10.20 18.40 13.72
C LYS A 189 10.39 16.98 13.19
N ASN A 190 9.34 16.16 13.22
CA ASN A 190 9.36 14.81 12.66
C ASN A 190 9.64 14.84 11.15
N TYR A 191 8.99 15.74 10.41
CA TYR A 191 9.21 15.87 8.96
C TYR A 191 10.60 16.41 8.61
N LEU A 192 11.16 17.32 9.41
CA LEU A 192 12.56 17.75 9.26
C LEU A 192 13.55 16.62 9.52
N ARG A 193 13.28 15.77 10.52
CA ARG A 193 14.07 14.55 10.78
C ARG A 193 13.96 13.56 9.62
N PHE A 194 12.75 13.35 9.11
CA PHE A 194 12.51 12.51 7.95
C PHE A 194 13.25 13.02 6.69
N GLY A 195 13.38 14.34 6.55
CA GLY A 195 14.24 14.96 5.54
C GLY A 195 15.71 14.51 5.59
N GLN A 196 16.26 14.29 6.78
CA GLN A 196 17.63 13.75 6.91
C GLN A 196 17.69 12.28 6.49
N ASP A 197 16.64 11.50 6.79
CA ASP A 197 16.55 10.11 6.32
C ASP A 197 16.44 10.04 4.77
N ILE A 198 15.75 11.00 4.15
CA ILE A 198 15.70 11.15 2.68
C ILE A 198 17.10 11.38 2.12
N LYS A 199 17.86 12.34 2.68
CA LYS A 199 19.24 12.61 2.24
C LYS A 199 20.16 11.41 2.42
N TYR A 200 19.96 10.64 3.50
CA TYR A 200 20.69 9.39 3.71
C TYR A 200 20.41 8.40 2.56
N CYS A 201 19.15 8.18 2.21
CA CYS A 201 18.78 7.31 1.09
C CYS A 201 19.36 7.80 -0.26
N GLN A 202 19.31 9.11 -0.52
CA GLN A 202 19.92 9.71 -1.71
C GLN A 202 21.44 9.49 -1.74
N SER A 203 22.12 9.55 -0.59
CA SER A 203 23.56 9.23 -0.49
C SER A 203 23.90 7.77 -0.81
N LYS A 204 22.91 6.87 -0.69
CA LYS A 204 22.99 5.45 -1.11
C LYS A 204 22.65 5.26 -2.59
N GLY A 205 22.34 6.33 -3.32
CA GLY A 205 21.93 6.29 -4.72
C GLY A 205 20.46 5.93 -4.93
N VAL A 206 19.63 5.96 -3.88
CA VAL A 206 18.18 5.74 -3.99
C VAL A 206 17.49 7.07 -4.31
N LYS A 207 16.75 7.11 -5.41
CA LYS A 207 15.95 8.28 -5.79
C LYS A 207 14.66 8.33 -4.98
N ILE A 208 14.32 9.49 -4.43
CA ILE A 208 13.13 9.68 -3.60
C ILE A 208 12.11 10.54 -4.34
N ILE A 209 10.93 9.98 -4.59
CA ILE A 209 9.85 10.58 -5.37
C ILE A 209 8.68 10.86 -4.43
N VAL A 210 8.04 12.04 -4.48
CA VAL A 210 6.77 12.23 -3.77
C VAL A 210 5.61 11.73 -4.63
N SER A 211 4.74 10.90 -4.04
CA SER A 211 3.56 10.37 -4.73
C SER A 211 2.32 11.17 -4.33
N LEU A 212 1.67 11.79 -5.32
CA LEU A 212 0.47 12.60 -5.16
C LEU A 212 -0.78 11.72 -5.30
N GLY A 213 -1.62 11.70 -4.28
CA GLY A 213 -2.92 11.04 -4.33
C GLY A 213 -3.06 9.82 -3.42
N GLY A 214 -3.11 8.64 -4.03
CA GLY A 214 -3.50 7.38 -3.39
C GLY A 214 -5.02 7.24 -3.18
N ASP A 215 -5.46 6.03 -2.83
CA ASP A 215 -6.86 5.72 -2.53
C ASP A 215 -7.26 6.00 -1.06
N LYS A 216 -6.44 5.54 -0.10
CA LYS A 216 -6.82 5.47 1.32
C LYS A 216 -6.64 6.79 2.06
N VAL A 217 -7.74 7.34 2.63
CA VAL A 217 -7.77 8.62 3.36
C VAL A 217 -7.23 9.78 2.51
N SER A 218 -7.59 9.78 1.22
CA SER A 218 -7.21 10.85 0.30
C SER A 218 -8.40 11.76 -0.04
N ASN A 219 -8.16 13.05 -0.14
CA ASN A 219 -9.16 14.05 -0.51
C ASN A 219 -8.46 15.14 -1.31
N TYR A 220 -8.49 14.98 -2.63
CA TYR A 220 -7.80 15.86 -3.54
C TYR A 220 -8.68 16.36 -4.66
N PHE A 221 -8.43 17.60 -5.08
CA PHE A 221 -9.23 18.31 -6.06
C PHE A 221 -8.34 19.04 -7.06
N PHE A 222 -8.84 19.14 -8.28
CA PHE A 222 -8.30 19.98 -9.33
C PHE A 222 -9.39 20.96 -9.76
N ASN A 223 -9.35 22.17 -9.22
CA ASN A 223 -10.13 23.32 -9.68
C ASN A 223 -9.46 23.92 -10.92
N THR A 224 -10.22 24.72 -11.67
CA THR A 224 -9.65 25.48 -12.80
C THR A 224 -8.46 26.32 -12.36
N GLY A 225 -7.31 26.13 -13.01
CA GLY A 225 -6.05 26.83 -12.73
C GLY A 225 -5.15 26.12 -11.71
N ASP A 226 -5.61 25.04 -11.08
CA ASP A 226 -4.82 24.33 -10.08
C ASP A 226 -3.58 23.66 -10.66
N GLY A 227 -3.57 23.28 -11.94
CA GLY A 227 -2.42 22.62 -12.54
C GLY A 227 -1.15 23.48 -12.48
N GLU A 228 -1.24 24.75 -12.85
CA GLU A 228 -0.11 25.69 -12.76
C GLU A 228 0.20 26.06 -11.31
N LEU A 229 -0.83 26.25 -10.47
CA LEU A 229 -0.67 26.54 -9.05
C LEU A 229 0.09 25.42 -8.33
N TYR A 230 -0.30 24.17 -8.56
CA TYR A 230 0.32 22.98 -8.00
C TYR A 230 1.73 22.80 -8.53
N ALA A 231 1.99 23.02 -9.82
CA ALA A 231 3.34 22.93 -10.37
C ALA A 231 4.31 23.87 -9.64
N ASN A 232 3.92 25.14 -9.46
CA ASN A 232 4.71 26.11 -8.69
C ASN A 232 4.84 25.72 -7.21
N THR A 233 3.76 25.22 -6.60
CA THR A 233 3.76 24.80 -5.20
C THR A 233 4.72 23.64 -4.96
N TRP A 234 4.64 22.58 -5.76
CA TRP A 234 5.48 21.38 -5.61
C TRP A 234 6.92 21.63 -6.00
N TYR A 235 7.16 22.45 -7.02
CA TYR A 235 8.50 22.91 -7.36
C TYR A 235 9.20 23.57 -6.17
N ASN A 236 8.49 24.46 -5.47
CA ASN A 236 9.05 25.19 -4.32
C ASN A 236 9.02 24.41 -3.00
N ALA A 237 8.09 23.47 -2.82
CA ALA A 237 8.01 22.65 -1.61
C ALA A 237 9.00 21.48 -1.63
N PHE A 238 9.19 20.84 -2.79
CA PHE A 238 9.87 19.54 -2.88
C PHE A 238 11.09 19.53 -3.81
N LEU A 239 11.10 20.34 -4.87
CA LEU A 239 12.15 20.30 -5.88
C LEU A 239 13.21 21.39 -5.65
N GLU A 240 13.78 21.96 -6.72
CA GLU A 240 14.84 22.98 -6.68
C GLU A 240 14.32 24.42 -6.45
N GLY A 241 13.00 24.64 -6.48
CA GLY A 241 12.40 25.94 -6.14
C GLY A 241 12.68 26.35 -4.70
N ARG A 242 12.78 27.65 -4.44
CA ARG A 242 13.19 28.21 -3.14
C ARG A 242 12.36 29.44 -2.73
N ASP A 243 11.11 29.53 -3.19
CA ASP A 243 10.22 30.60 -2.77
C ASP A 243 10.04 30.57 -1.24
N PRO A 244 10.44 31.63 -0.49
CA PRO A 244 10.31 31.66 0.96
C PRO A 244 8.86 31.66 1.45
N ALA A 245 7.88 31.92 0.57
CA ALA A 245 6.45 31.84 0.88
C ALA A 245 5.91 30.39 0.82
N VAL A 246 6.71 29.40 0.41
CA VAL A 246 6.29 28.00 0.37
C VAL A 246 7.13 27.21 1.38
N PRO A 247 6.53 26.74 2.49
CA PRO A 247 7.23 25.88 3.45
C PRO A 247 7.75 24.61 2.79
N ARG A 248 8.95 24.19 3.17
CA ARG A 248 9.58 22.94 2.71
C ARG A 248 9.46 21.87 3.78
N PRO A 249 8.53 20.90 3.65
CA PRO A 249 8.19 19.99 4.74
C PRO A 249 9.40 19.18 5.23
N PHE A 250 10.23 18.73 4.30
CA PHE A 250 11.42 17.92 4.58
C PHE A 250 12.67 18.75 4.91
N GLY A 251 12.56 20.08 4.98
CA GLY A 251 13.69 20.97 5.26
C GLY A 251 14.26 21.66 4.03
N ASN A 252 15.01 22.73 4.27
CA ASN A 252 15.48 23.65 3.22
C ASN A 252 16.62 23.06 2.36
N ASP A 253 17.35 22.09 2.88
CA ASP A 253 18.49 21.44 2.23
C ASP A 253 18.12 20.09 1.58
N VAL A 254 16.84 19.71 1.58
CA VAL A 254 16.33 18.47 0.98
C VAL A 254 15.63 18.81 -0.33
N THR A 255 16.08 18.21 -1.44
CA THR A 255 15.40 18.26 -2.73
C THR A 255 15.07 16.82 -3.15
N LEU A 256 13.80 16.56 -3.47
CA LEU A 256 13.37 15.25 -3.96
C LEU A 256 13.79 15.05 -5.42
N ASP A 257 13.87 13.80 -5.84
CA ASP A 257 14.29 13.40 -7.19
C ASP A 257 13.13 13.39 -8.20
N GLY A 258 11.89 13.55 -7.73
CA GLY A 258 10.71 13.44 -8.57
C GLY A 258 9.37 13.67 -7.90
N ILE A 259 8.36 13.72 -8.76
CA ILE A 259 6.94 13.77 -8.43
C ILE A 259 6.24 12.74 -9.30
N GLU A 260 5.33 11.97 -8.72
CA GLU A 260 4.42 11.11 -9.49
C GLU A 260 2.95 11.39 -9.16
N LEU A 261 2.09 11.16 -10.15
CA LEU A 261 0.64 11.26 -10.02
C LEU A 261 0.04 9.87 -9.88
N ASP A 262 -0.35 9.51 -8.65
CA ASP A 262 -1.07 8.29 -8.29
C ASP A 262 -2.54 8.62 -7.97
N ILE A 263 -3.28 8.92 -9.03
CA ILE A 263 -4.64 9.46 -8.92
C ILE A 263 -5.64 8.32 -9.08
N GLU A 264 -6.28 7.93 -7.99
CA GLU A 264 -7.11 6.72 -7.90
C GLU A 264 -8.60 7.01 -7.66
N LYS A 265 -8.93 8.20 -7.14
CA LYS A 265 -10.32 8.58 -6.87
C LYS A 265 -10.99 9.07 -8.14
N ARG A 266 -12.32 9.01 -8.16
CA ARG A 266 -13.11 9.56 -9.25
C ARG A 266 -13.72 10.89 -8.81
N PRO A 267 -13.88 11.86 -9.72
CA PRO A 267 -14.68 13.06 -9.48
C PRO A 267 -16.20 12.80 -9.32
N ASN A 268 -16.65 11.53 -9.34
CA ASN A 268 -18.06 11.18 -9.53
C ASN A 268 -18.58 10.07 -8.61
N THR A 269 -18.19 10.04 -7.34
CA THR A 269 -19.03 9.33 -6.36
C THR A 269 -20.46 9.89 -6.47
N TYR A 270 -21.49 9.04 -6.38
CA TYR A 270 -22.91 9.29 -6.71
C TYR A 270 -23.55 10.55 -6.06
N GLU A 271 -22.82 11.23 -5.18
CA GLU A 271 -23.20 12.44 -4.46
C GLU A 271 -22.57 13.75 -5.00
N ASP A 272 -21.70 13.71 -6.02
CA ASP A 272 -21.11 14.93 -6.62
C ASP A 272 -21.88 15.37 -7.89
N PRO A 273 -22.64 16.49 -7.84
CA PRO A 273 -23.41 16.99 -8.97
C PRO A 273 -22.56 17.68 -10.06
N ASN A 274 -21.25 17.86 -9.88
CA ASN A 274 -20.36 18.49 -10.86
C ASN A 274 -19.03 17.73 -10.95
N PRO A 275 -18.91 16.67 -11.78
CA PRO A 275 -17.66 15.92 -11.90
C PRO A 275 -16.57 16.82 -12.48
N SER A 276 -15.64 17.27 -11.63
CA SER A 276 -14.50 18.06 -12.08
C SER A 276 -13.64 17.24 -13.04
N THR A 277 -13.38 17.72 -14.27
CA THR A 277 -12.45 17.04 -15.16
C THR A 277 -11.04 17.29 -14.64
N TRP A 278 -10.48 16.36 -13.89
CA TRP A 278 -9.11 16.53 -13.39
C TRP A 278 -8.07 16.59 -14.53
N THR A 279 -8.41 16.04 -15.70
CA THR A 279 -7.51 15.88 -16.84
C THR A 279 -6.81 17.16 -17.29
N PRO A 280 -7.49 18.30 -17.61
CA PRO A 280 -6.79 19.49 -18.10
C PRO A 280 -5.78 20.03 -17.08
N GLU A 281 -6.12 19.96 -15.79
CA GLU A 281 -5.26 20.44 -14.72
C GLU A 281 -4.11 19.48 -14.42
N MET A 282 -4.31 18.16 -14.50
CA MET A 282 -3.22 17.17 -14.47
C MET A 282 -2.26 17.36 -15.65
N VAL A 283 -2.79 17.62 -16.84
CA VAL A 283 -1.98 17.93 -18.03
C VAL A 283 -1.15 19.19 -17.81
N SER A 284 -1.81 20.27 -17.35
CA SER A 284 -1.17 21.53 -17.01
C SER A 284 -0.09 21.36 -15.94
N LEU A 285 -0.37 20.60 -14.88
CA LEU A 285 0.57 20.31 -13.80
C LEU A 285 1.87 19.69 -14.31
N VAL A 286 1.78 18.59 -15.05
CA VAL A 286 2.96 17.86 -15.53
C VAL A 286 3.77 18.71 -16.50
N LYS A 287 3.13 19.42 -17.44
CA LYS A 287 3.82 20.31 -18.40
C LYS A 287 4.53 21.45 -17.70
N ASN A 288 3.87 22.09 -16.73
CA ASN A 288 4.48 23.18 -15.97
C ASN A 288 5.62 22.66 -15.08
N LEU A 289 5.50 21.49 -14.46
CA LEU A 289 6.59 20.87 -13.71
C LEU A 289 7.79 20.56 -14.62
N ARG A 290 7.57 19.98 -15.81
CA ARG A 290 8.66 19.71 -16.76
C ARG A 290 9.35 20.99 -17.21
N LYS A 291 8.60 22.08 -17.42
CA LYS A 291 9.14 23.40 -17.75
C LYS A 291 9.96 24.00 -16.61
N LEU A 292 9.44 23.93 -15.38
CA LEU A 292 10.11 24.47 -14.17
C LEU A 292 11.34 23.65 -13.80
N SER A 293 11.27 22.32 -13.97
CA SER A 293 12.29 21.38 -13.55
C SER A 293 12.60 20.31 -14.63
N PRO A 294 13.38 20.67 -15.68
CA PRO A 294 13.57 19.81 -16.85
C PRO A 294 14.21 18.45 -16.58
N LYS A 295 14.94 18.31 -15.47
CA LYS A 295 15.69 17.09 -15.11
C LYS A 295 15.02 16.24 -14.04
N THR A 296 13.97 16.74 -13.41
CA THR A 296 13.26 16.01 -12.35
C THR A 296 12.55 14.80 -12.95
N THR A 297 12.46 13.72 -12.16
CA THR A 297 11.70 12.53 -12.55
C THR A 297 10.20 12.83 -12.44
N LEU A 298 9.46 12.73 -13.53
CA LEU A 298 8.00 12.84 -13.53
C LEU A 298 7.39 11.52 -13.96
N ALA A 299 6.42 11.03 -13.18
CA ALA A 299 5.76 9.76 -13.47
C ALA A 299 4.26 9.81 -13.20
N SER A 300 3.56 8.77 -13.64
CA SER A 300 2.16 8.56 -13.31
C SER A 300 1.85 7.10 -13.08
N VAL A 301 0.83 6.82 -12.27
CA VAL A 301 0.52 5.50 -11.75
C VAL A 301 -0.93 5.12 -12.13
N PRO A 302 -1.18 4.68 -13.38
CA PRO A 302 -2.50 4.19 -13.76
C PRO A 302 -2.78 2.79 -13.19
N GLN A 303 -4.05 2.41 -13.05
CA GLN A 303 -4.42 1.02 -12.82
C GLN A 303 -4.36 0.23 -14.14
N CYS A 304 -4.28 -1.11 -14.08
CA CYS A 304 -4.19 -1.89 -15.32
C CYS A 304 -5.45 -1.88 -16.19
N VAL A 305 -6.62 -1.52 -15.63
CA VAL A 305 -7.91 -1.58 -16.31
C VAL A 305 -7.96 -0.56 -17.44
N MET A 306 -8.29 -1.03 -18.64
CA MET A 306 -8.52 -0.16 -19.79
C MET A 306 -10.02 0.00 -20.05
N ARG A 307 -10.47 1.25 -20.16
CA ARG A 307 -11.79 1.60 -20.67
C ARG A 307 -11.91 1.28 -22.16
N LEU A 308 -13.11 1.39 -22.73
CA LEU A 308 -13.38 1.15 -24.17
C LEU A 308 -12.50 1.99 -25.11
N ASN A 309 -12.06 3.17 -24.66
CA ASN A 309 -11.15 4.04 -25.40
C ASN A 309 -9.66 3.66 -25.22
N GLY A 310 -9.35 2.56 -24.53
CA GLY A 310 -7.99 2.06 -24.32
C GLY A 310 -7.21 2.78 -23.22
N THR A 311 -7.87 3.51 -22.31
CA THR A 311 -7.19 4.30 -21.28
C THR A 311 -7.61 3.91 -19.87
N ASP A 312 -6.72 4.10 -18.90
CA ASP A 312 -7.09 4.13 -17.48
C ASP A 312 -8.13 5.25 -17.22
N GLU A 313 -8.95 5.04 -16.20
CA GLU A 313 -10.07 5.90 -15.86
C GLU A 313 -9.68 7.29 -15.34
N ASN A 314 -8.65 7.35 -14.48
CA ASN A 314 -8.32 8.57 -13.74
C ASN A 314 -7.11 9.28 -14.37
N GLY A 315 -6.09 8.52 -14.77
CA GLY A 315 -4.84 9.03 -15.30
C GLY A 315 -4.64 8.85 -16.80
N GLY A 316 -5.46 8.01 -17.45
CA GLY A 316 -5.24 7.63 -18.85
C GLY A 316 -5.20 8.82 -19.82
N ALA A 317 -6.05 9.82 -19.61
CA ALA A 317 -6.13 10.97 -20.49
C ALA A 317 -4.97 11.97 -20.34
N HIS A 318 -4.41 12.16 -19.15
CA HIS A 318 -3.22 13.01 -19.00
C HIS A 318 -1.94 12.28 -19.42
N ILE A 319 -1.85 10.96 -19.19
CA ILE A 319 -0.72 10.15 -19.65
C ILE A 319 -0.58 10.28 -21.17
N ALA A 320 -1.69 10.17 -21.91
CA ALA A 320 -1.69 10.31 -23.37
C ALA A 320 -1.28 11.71 -23.87
N GLN A 321 -1.51 12.76 -23.07
CA GLN A 321 -1.20 14.15 -23.43
C GLN A 321 0.17 14.64 -22.93
N ASN A 322 0.82 13.88 -22.04
CA ASN A 322 2.11 14.19 -21.42
C ASN A 322 3.16 13.10 -21.72
N VAL A 323 3.03 12.36 -22.82
CA VAL A 323 3.93 11.25 -23.16
C VAL A 323 5.40 11.68 -23.17
N GLU A 324 5.69 12.88 -23.66
CA GLU A 324 7.05 13.45 -23.74
C GLU A 324 7.52 14.09 -22.42
N ASP A 325 6.60 14.39 -21.50
CA ASP A 325 6.90 15.02 -20.22
C ASP A 325 7.09 14.01 -19.09
N LEU A 326 6.61 12.77 -19.25
CA LEU A 326 6.71 11.68 -18.28
C LEU A 326 7.94 10.79 -18.56
N ASP A 327 8.76 10.55 -17.55
CA ASP A 327 9.92 9.64 -17.63
C ASP A 327 9.50 8.16 -17.67
N TYR A 328 8.47 7.80 -16.90
CA TYR A 328 7.89 6.46 -16.87
C TYR A 328 6.45 6.47 -16.33
N ILE A 329 5.76 5.35 -16.51
CA ILE A 329 4.53 5.03 -15.79
C ILE A 329 4.70 3.77 -14.95
N ILE A 330 4.00 3.69 -13.82
CA ILE A 330 3.90 2.47 -12.99
C ILE A 330 2.48 1.95 -13.09
N ILE A 331 2.27 0.84 -13.80
CA ILE A 331 0.91 0.28 -13.94
C ILE A 331 0.63 -0.62 -12.76
N GLN A 332 -0.46 -0.36 -12.03
CA GLN A 332 -0.88 -1.19 -10.90
C GLN A 332 -1.51 -2.49 -11.40
N TYR A 333 -0.77 -3.60 -11.31
CA TYR A 333 -1.22 -4.96 -11.63
C TYR A 333 -1.70 -5.71 -10.39
N TYR A 334 -2.37 -5.00 -9.49
CA TYR A 334 -3.02 -5.53 -8.30
C TYR A 334 -4.39 -4.87 -8.12
N ASN A 335 -5.22 -5.47 -7.27
CA ASN A 335 -6.64 -5.18 -7.06
C ASN A 335 -7.55 -5.25 -8.31
N ASN A 336 -7.00 -5.65 -9.46
CA ASN A 336 -7.71 -5.69 -10.74
C ASN A 336 -7.52 -7.05 -11.44
N PRO A 337 -8.15 -8.13 -10.93
CA PRO A 337 -8.06 -9.48 -11.51
C PRO A 337 -8.29 -9.57 -13.04
N PRO A 338 -9.17 -8.77 -13.67
CA PRO A 338 -9.39 -8.87 -15.13
C PRO A 338 -8.18 -8.50 -15.98
N CYS A 339 -7.18 -7.81 -15.41
CA CYS A 339 -5.99 -7.36 -16.13
C CYS A 339 -4.67 -7.65 -15.41
N SER A 340 -4.67 -8.43 -14.32
CA SER A 340 -3.48 -8.83 -13.57
C SER A 340 -3.17 -10.31 -13.74
N TYR A 341 -1.89 -10.67 -13.71
CA TYR A 341 -1.49 -12.08 -13.83
C TYR A 341 -2.11 -12.92 -12.69
N PRO A 342 -2.66 -14.12 -12.96
CA PRO A 342 -2.54 -14.91 -14.19
C PRO A 342 -3.63 -14.68 -15.26
N TYR A 343 -4.48 -13.66 -15.12
CA TYR A 343 -5.64 -13.45 -15.99
C TYR A 343 -5.57 -12.11 -16.74
N GLY A 344 -5.43 -12.20 -18.06
CA GLY A 344 -5.50 -11.01 -18.91
C GLY A 344 -4.45 -9.94 -18.61
N PHE A 345 -3.28 -10.34 -18.11
CA PHE A 345 -2.15 -9.43 -17.90
C PHE A 345 -1.83 -8.69 -19.21
N ASN A 346 -2.22 -7.41 -19.24
CA ASN A 346 -2.40 -6.63 -20.47
C ASN A 346 -1.23 -5.68 -20.77
N TYR A 347 -0.01 -6.06 -20.40
CA TYR A 347 1.21 -5.26 -20.62
C TYR A 347 1.36 -4.80 -22.07
N ASP A 348 1.10 -5.70 -23.03
CA ASP A 348 1.16 -5.40 -24.47
C ASP A 348 0.10 -4.40 -24.95
N ALA A 349 -0.99 -4.22 -24.21
CA ALA A 349 -1.94 -3.15 -24.49
C ALA A 349 -1.36 -1.81 -24.03
N TRP A 350 -0.74 -1.77 -22.85
CA TRP A 350 -0.14 -0.56 -22.29
C TRP A 350 1.07 -0.05 -23.09
N THR A 351 1.88 -0.93 -23.68
CA THR A 351 2.97 -0.54 -24.61
C THR A 351 2.45 0.19 -25.86
N LYS A 352 1.19 -0.03 -26.23
CA LYS A 352 0.56 0.68 -27.36
C LYS A 352 0.08 2.08 -26.96
N VAL A 353 -0.36 2.25 -25.71
CA VAL A 353 -0.89 3.51 -25.15
C VAL A 353 0.23 4.49 -24.80
N PHE A 354 1.21 4.04 -24.03
CA PHE A 354 2.34 4.87 -23.60
C PHE A 354 3.59 4.46 -24.37
N LYS A 355 4.33 5.43 -24.94
CA LYS A 355 5.56 5.15 -25.72
C LYS A 355 6.84 5.19 -24.89
N GLY A 356 6.75 5.67 -23.64
CA GLY A 356 7.89 5.73 -22.72
C GLY A 356 8.12 4.41 -21.97
N LYS A 357 8.81 4.53 -20.84
CA LYS A 357 9.19 3.39 -19.98
C LYS A 357 8.05 2.95 -19.06
N ILE A 358 7.86 1.64 -18.92
CA ILE A 358 6.79 1.04 -18.14
C ILE A 358 7.40 0.22 -16.99
N VAL A 359 6.88 0.46 -15.80
CA VAL A 359 7.15 -0.31 -14.59
C VAL A 359 5.91 -1.14 -14.28
N VAL A 360 6.11 -2.42 -13.96
CA VAL A 360 5.03 -3.33 -13.55
C VAL A 360 4.87 -3.24 -12.02
N GLY A 361 3.77 -2.68 -11.55
CA GLY A 361 3.47 -2.51 -10.12
C GLY A 361 2.78 -3.73 -9.53
N LEU A 362 3.34 -4.26 -8.44
CA LEU A 362 2.92 -5.51 -7.79
C LEU A 362 2.60 -5.26 -6.30
N ALA A 363 1.75 -6.11 -5.74
CA ALA A 363 1.54 -6.13 -4.29
C ALA A 363 2.80 -6.68 -3.57
N GLY A 364 3.06 -6.18 -2.36
CA GLY A 364 4.23 -6.57 -1.56
C GLY A 364 4.09 -7.88 -0.81
N ASP A 365 2.87 -8.22 -0.45
CA ASP A 365 2.42 -9.53 0.01
C ASP A 365 0.92 -9.69 -0.28
N HIS A 366 0.37 -10.84 0.08
CA HIS A 366 -1.06 -11.12 -0.05
C HIS A 366 -1.97 -10.21 0.80
N THR A 367 -1.43 -9.49 1.79
CA THR A 367 -2.19 -8.57 2.67
C THR A 367 -2.19 -7.13 2.15
N SER A 368 -1.36 -6.83 1.15
CA SER A 368 -1.19 -5.49 0.59
C SER A 368 -2.26 -5.12 -0.43
N SER A 369 -2.90 -6.13 -1.04
CA SER A 369 -3.94 -5.99 -2.05
C SER A 369 -5.09 -6.97 -1.78
N ILE A 370 -6.25 -6.44 -1.36
CA ILE A 370 -7.41 -7.25 -0.94
C ILE A 370 -8.00 -8.03 -2.13
N ALA A 371 -7.93 -7.49 -3.34
CA ALA A 371 -8.46 -8.14 -4.54
C ALA A 371 -7.37 -8.85 -5.36
N GLY A 372 -6.16 -9.03 -4.82
CA GLY A 372 -5.09 -9.81 -5.44
C GLY A 372 -4.05 -9.05 -6.23
N GLY A 373 -3.10 -9.79 -6.82
CA GLY A 373 -1.96 -9.24 -7.58
C GLY A 373 -0.59 -9.41 -6.92
N PHE A 374 -0.52 -10.10 -5.77
CA PHE A 374 0.75 -10.63 -5.28
C PHE A 374 1.18 -11.82 -6.13
N LEU A 375 2.47 -11.85 -6.50
CA LEU A 375 3.06 -12.90 -7.31
C LEU A 375 4.15 -13.60 -6.51
N ASP A 376 3.93 -14.86 -6.15
CA ASP A 376 5.03 -15.72 -5.71
C ASP A 376 6.07 -15.89 -6.83
N GLU A 377 7.22 -16.48 -6.50
CA GLU A 377 8.36 -16.66 -7.39
C GLU A 377 8.03 -17.28 -8.74
N GLY A 378 7.15 -18.28 -8.79
CA GLY A 378 6.73 -18.92 -10.03
C GLY A 378 5.97 -17.96 -10.97
N PRO A 379 4.84 -17.40 -10.52
CA PRO A 379 4.12 -16.34 -11.24
C PRO A 379 4.97 -15.11 -11.57
N LEU A 380 5.82 -14.68 -10.63
CA LEU A 380 6.75 -13.56 -10.83
C LEU A 380 7.75 -13.86 -11.94
N GLN A 381 8.33 -15.07 -11.96
CA GLN A 381 9.21 -15.51 -13.03
C GLN A 381 8.49 -15.48 -14.37
N ALA A 382 7.24 -15.97 -14.43
CA ALA A 382 6.43 -15.95 -15.64
C ALA A 382 6.19 -14.52 -16.15
N VAL A 383 5.81 -13.59 -15.25
CA VAL A 383 5.62 -12.18 -15.60
C VAL A 383 6.92 -11.56 -16.10
N TYR A 384 8.04 -11.80 -15.43
CA TYR A 384 9.34 -11.32 -15.88
C TYR A 384 9.70 -11.85 -17.26
N ASP A 385 9.54 -13.15 -17.51
CA ASP A 385 9.84 -13.77 -18.80
C ASP A 385 8.99 -13.22 -19.94
N MET A 386 7.75 -12.79 -19.68
CA MET A 386 6.90 -12.13 -20.67
C MET A 386 7.35 -10.71 -21.02
N VAL A 387 7.97 -9.96 -20.10
CA VAL A 387 8.23 -8.52 -20.28
C VAL A 387 9.70 -8.14 -20.40
N LYS A 388 10.65 -8.98 -19.98
CA LYS A 388 12.08 -8.65 -19.84
C LYS A 388 12.79 -8.22 -21.13
N ASP A 389 12.27 -8.63 -22.28
CA ASP A 389 12.81 -8.31 -23.61
C ASP A 389 12.09 -7.13 -24.26
N SER A 390 11.04 -6.60 -23.63
CA SER A 390 10.37 -5.38 -24.08
C SER A 390 11.30 -4.18 -23.92
N PRO A 391 11.50 -3.34 -24.96
CA PRO A 391 12.30 -2.13 -24.84
C PRO A 391 11.67 -1.08 -23.92
N GLN A 392 10.39 -1.21 -23.60
CA GLN A 392 9.68 -0.33 -22.68
C GLN A 392 9.78 -0.79 -21.22
N PHE A 393 10.08 -2.06 -20.97
CA PHE A 393 10.14 -2.57 -19.60
C PHE A 393 11.31 -1.93 -18.84
N LEU A 394 11.01 -1.34 -17.69
CA LEU A 394 11.98 -0.66 -16.85
C LEU A 394 12.24 -1.39 -15.54
N GLY A 395 11.29 -2.19 -15.08
CA GLY A 395 11.41 -3.01 -13.88
C GLY A 395 10.10 -3.18 -13.12
N PHE A 396 10.21 -3.50 -11.83
CA PHE A 396 9.06 -3.73 -10.95
C PHE A 396 8.90 -2.61 -9.92
N SER A 397 7.66 -2.35 -9.51
CA SER A 397 7.34 -1.56 -8.32
C SER A 397 6.61 -2.44 -7.31
N VAL A 398 6.75 -2.14 -6.02
CA VAL A 398 6.08 -2.89 -4.95
C VAL A 398 5.30 -1.98 -4.01
N TYR A 399 4.01 -2.28 -3.85
CA TYR A 399 3.11 -1.69 -2.86
C TYR A 399 2.91 -2.66 -1.68
N ASP A 400 3.60 -2.52 -0.55
CA ASP A 400 4.57 -1.48 -0.23
C ASP A 400 5.85 -2.06 0.41
N VAL A 401 6.82 -1.22 0.76
CA VAL A 401 8.09 -1.71 1.34
C VAL A 401 7.91 -2.36 2.70
N SER A 402 6.88 -1.97 3.45
CA SER A 402 6.59 -2.55 4.77
C SER A 402 6.14 -3.99 4.65
N SER A 403 5.30 -4.30 3.67
CA SER A 403 4.75 -5.63 3.45
C SER A 403 5.61 -6.53 2.58
N SER A 404 6.65 -6.01 1.90
CA SER A 404 7.53 -6.79 1.01
C SER A 404 8.92 -7.08 1.58
N ASN A 405 9.21 -6.63 2.79
CA ASN A 405 10.41 -6.97 3.56
C ASN A 405 9.96 -7.58 4.88
N PRO A 406 10.69 -8.55 5.48
CA PRO A 406 10.20 -9.25 6.67
C PRO A 406 9.78 -8.24 7.75
N PRO A 407 8.56 -8.37 8.32
CA PRO A 407 7.72 -9.57 8.38
C PRO A 407 6.56 -9.67 7.34
N ALA A 408 6.83 -9.38 6.08
CA ALA A 408 6.06 -9.91 4.94
C ALA A 408 5.79 -11.43 5.09
N PHE A 409 4.61 -11.93 4.75
CA PHE A 409 4.34 -13.38 4.72
C PHE A 409 4.29 -13.90 3.28
N ARG A 410 4.87 -15.09 3.06
CA ARG A 410 4.75 -15.83 1.79
C ARG A 410 3.81 -17.02 1.97
N TRP A 411 2.83 -17.08 1.08
CA TRP A 411 1.94 -18.22 0.93
C TRP A 411 2.42 -19.12 -0.21
N THR A 412 2.32 -20.42 -0.03
CA THR A 412 2.42 -21.41 -1.11
C THR A 412 1.42 -22.51 -0.81
N VAL A 413 1.17 -23.40 -1.78
CA VAL A 413 0.37 -24.61 -1.53
C VAL A 413 0.92 -25.41 -0.33
N ASP A 414 2.24 -25.43 -0.16
CA ASP A 414 2.92 -26.19 0.90
C ASP A 414 2.95 -25.45 2.24
N THR A 415 2.96 -24.11 2.22
CA THR A 415 3.09 -23.29 3.43
C THR A 415 1.79 -22.61 3.85
N TYR A 416 0.65 -22.97 3.25
CA TYR A 416 -0.64 -22.33 3.50
C TYR A 416 -1.00 -22.25 4.99
N ALA A 417 -0.90 -23.37 5.70
CA ALA A 417 -1.31 -23.45 7.11
C ALA A 417 -0.37 -22.70 8.07
N ASP A 418 0.85 -22.37 7.62
CA ASP A 418 1.88 -21.70 8.42
C ASP A 418 2.81 -20.89 7.49
N PRO A 419 2.32 -19.73 6.99
CA PRO A 419 3.03 -18.94 6.01
C PRO A 419 4.34 -18.41 6.60
N LYS A 420 5.42 -18.49 5.83
CA LYS A 420 6.77 -18.13 6.30
C LYS A 420 7.08 -16.66 6.02
N PRO A 421 7.96 -16.02 6.81
CA PRO A 421 8.45 -14.68 6.48
C PRO A 421 9.07 -14.63 5.09
N SER A 422 8.76 -13.58 4.34
CA SER A 422 9.26 -13.33 2.99
C SER A 422 10.26 -12.17 2.98
N THR A 423 11.25 -12.26 2.11
CA THR A 423 12.08 -11.13 1.67
C THR A 423 11.71 -10.79 0.23
N TYR A 424 10.42 -10.54 -0.03
CA TYR A 424 9.89 -10.43 -1.38
C TYR A 424 10.62 -9.38 -2.23
N SER A 425 11.02 -8.27 -1.64
CA SER A 425 11.82 -7.25 -2.35
C SER A 425 13.22 -7.74 -2.77
N GLN A 426 13.83 -8.66 -2.00
CA GLN A 426 15.06 -9.33 -2.42
C GLN A 426 14.80 -10.31 -3.58
N ILE A 427 13.65 -10.97 -3.59
CA ILE A 427 13.21 -11.84 -4.69
C ILE A 427 12.99 -11.01 -5.96
N LEU A 428 12.28 -9.87 -5.86
CA LEU A 428 12.11 -8.91 -6.95
C LEU A 428 13.46 -8.41 -7.48
N ARG A 429 14.39 -8.06 -6.59
CA ARG A 429 15.75 -7.66 -6.97
C ARG A 429 16.48 -8.79 -7.72
N ASN A 430 16.43 -10.01 -7.19
CA ASN A 430 17.07 -11.18 -7.79
C ASN A 430 16.57 -11.46 -9.22
N VAL A 431 15.25 -11.42 -9.45
CA VAL A 431 14.70 -11.66 -10.80
C VAL A 431 15.07 -10.55 -11.77
N LEU A 432 15.09 -9.29 -11.31
CA LEU A 432 15.52 -8.13 -12.12
C LEU A 432 17.03 -8.17 -12.45
N ASP A 433 17.83 -8.84 -11.63
CA ASP A 433 19.26 -9.13 -11.86
C ASP A 433 19.48 -10.39 -12.73
N GLY A 434 18.40 -11.00 -13.24
CA GLY A 434 18.43 -12.14 -14.14
C GLY A 434 18.58 -13.50 -13.45
N LYS A 435 18.46 -13.57 -12.11
CA LYS A 435 18.39 -14.85 -11.41
C LYS A 435 17.02 -15.47 -11.62
N ILE A 436 16.99 -16.78 -11.86
CA ILE A 436 15.75 -17.54 -11.88
C ILE A 436 15.24 -17.66 -10.44
N VAL A 437 14.05 -17.15 -10.17
CA VAL A 437 13.45 -17.19 -8.83
C VAL A 437 12.40 -18.28 -8.69
N GLY A 438 11.77 -18.71 -9.79
CA GLY A 438 10.75 -19.76 -9.79
C GLY A 438 10.80 -20.60 -11.07
N SER A 439 10.01 -21.67 -11.11
CA SER A 439 9.97 -22.61 -12.26
C SER A 439 9.37 -22.03 -13.54
N GLY A 440 8.84 -20.80 -13.49
CA GLY A 440 7.84 -20.31 -14.45
C GLY A 440 6.49 -21.00 -14.19
N PHE A 441 5.40 -20.26 -14.36
CA PHE A 441 4.03 -20.78 -14.33
C PHE A 441 3.50 -20.95 -15.77
N PRO A 442 2.44 -21.76 -15.98
CA PRO A 442 1.83 -21.95 -17.30
C PRO A 442 1.34 -20.64 -17.94
N PRO A 443 1.05 -20.66 -19.26
CA PRO A 443 0.46 -19.53 -19.97
C PRO A 443 -0.73 -18.94 -19.23
N GLN A 444 -0.94 -17.63 -19.39
CA GLN A 444 -2.07 -16.92 -18.79
C GLN A 444 -3.40 -17.61 -19.11
N GLY A 445 -4.34 -17.57 -18.16
CA GLY A 445 -5.71 -18.02 -18.37
C GLY A 445 -6.48 -17.10 -19.35
N PRO A 446 -7.66 -17.54 -19.84
CA PRO A 446 -8.48 -16.71 -20.71
C PRO A 446 -8.86 -15.38 -20.03
N VAL A 447 -8.97 -14.32 -20.83
CA VAL A 447 -9.48 -13.02 -20.37
C VAL A 447 -10.98 -13.15 -20.10
N TYR A 448 -11.39 -12.95 -18.85
CA TYR A 448 -12.81 -12.98 -18.48
C TYR A 448 -13.47 -11.64 -18.79
N GLN A 449 -14.54 -11.68 -19.59
CA GLN A 449 -15.27 -10.49 -20.08
C GLN A 449 -16.34 -10.01 -19.10
N ASP A 450 -16.80 -10.87 -18.18
CA ASP A 450 -17.81 -10.60 -17.17
C ASP A 450 -17.17 -10.54 -15.78
N GLY A 451 -16.86 -9.34 -15.30
CA GLY A 451 -16.22 -9.10 -13.98
C GLY A 451 -16.97 -9.69 -12.75
N VAL A 452 -18.09 -10.37 -12.97
CA VAL A 452 -18.87 -11.14 -11.99
C VAL A 452 -18.24 -12.51 -11.72
N ASN A 453 -17.61 -13.16 -12.73
CA ASN A 453 -17.01 -14.49 -12.59
C ASN A 453 -15.60 -14.45 -11.98
N THR A 454 -14.93 -13.30 -12.07
CA THR A 454 -13.56 -13.08 -11.56
C THR A 454 -13.49 -12.91 -10.05
N THR A 455 -14.55 -12.41 -9.41
CA THR A 455 -14.63 -12.32 -7.94
C THR A 455 -14.57 -13.71 -7.28
N TYR A 456 -14.92 -14.76 -8.02
CA TYR A 456 -14.98 -16.14 -7.52
C TYR A 456 -13.70 -16.95 -7.71
N ARG A 457 -12.65 -16.41 -8.35
CA ARG A 457 -11.46 -17.20 -8.70
C ARG A 457 -10.15 -16.46 -8.48
N CYS A 458 -9.71 -16.52 -7.22
CA CYS A 458 -8.33 -16.42 -6.74
C CYS A 458 -7.73 -15.01 -6.62
N ALA A 459 -7.60 -14.54 -5.37
CA ALA A 459 -6.30 -14.10 -4.83
C ALA A 459 -6.32 -13.88 -3.31
N GLY A 460 -5.36 -14.49 -2.61
CA GLY A 460 -4.74 -14.00 -1.36
C GLY A 460 -5.55 -13.98 -0.05
N THR A 461 -6.80 -13.51 -0.05
CA THR A 461 -7.56 -13.26 1.19
C THR A 461 -8.80 -14.15 1.35
N TRP A 462 -9.00 -15.11 0.47
CA TRP A 462 -10.29 -15.82 0.36
C TRP A 462 -10.39 -17.13 1.14
N ILE A 463 -9.35 -17.61 1.84
CA ILE A 463 -9.46 -18.96 2.43
C ILE A 463 -10.35 -18.98 3.68
N TRP A 464 -10.51 -17.86 4.39
CA TRP A 464 -11.58 -17.76 5.40
C TRP A 464 -12.97 -17.84 4.75
N ALA A 465 -13.18 -17.16 3.63
CA ALA A 465 -14.44 -17.20 2.89
C ALA A 465 -14.70 -18.57 2.23
N GLU A 466 -13.71 -19.24 1.65
CA GLU A 466 -13.85 -20.57 1.05
C GLU A 466 -14.05 -21.68 2.09
N THR A 467 -13.60 -21.50 3.33
CA THR A 467 -13.82 -22.48 4.42
C THR A 467 -15.12 -22.26 5.20
N HIS A 468 -15.76 -21.09 5.06
CA HIS A 468 -16.98 -20.72 5.80
C HIS A 468 -18.18 -20.38 4.91
N CYS A 469 -18.00 -20.24 3.60
CA CYS A 469 -19.06 -20.11 2.60
C CYS A 469 -19.13 -21.38 1.75
N ASP A 470 -20.33 -21.92 1.54
CA ASP A 470 -20.52 -23.10 0.67
C ASP A 470 -20.09 -22.73 -0.76
N LEU A 471 -19.20 -23.55 -1.34
CA LEU A 471 -18.66 -23.42 -2.71
C LEU A 471 -19.72 -23.71 -3.79
N ARG A 472 -20.95 -23.21 -3.59
CA ARG A 472 -21.92 -23.15 -4.67
C ARG A 472 -21.66 -21.89 -5.45
N ASP A 473 -21.41 -22.06 -6.75
CA ASP A 473 -21.58 -21.00 -7.74
C ASP A 473 -22.88 -20.25 -7.41
N CYS A 474 -22.78 -19.00 -6.94
CA CYS A 474 -23.95 -18.15 -6.73
C CYS A 474 -24.79 -18.05 -8.01
N TYR A 475 -24.15 -18.32 -9.17
CA TYR A 475 -24.78 -18.36 -10.48
C TYR A 475 -25.74 -19.54 -10.70
N GLN A 476 -25.44 -20.75 -10.19
CA GLN A 476 -26.32 -21.91 -10.41
C GLN A 476 -27.59 -21.86 -9.54
N LEU A 477 -27.55 -21.18 -8.39
CA LEU A 477 -28.70 -21.00 -7.51
C LEU A 477 -29.65 -19.89 -8.00
N MET A 478 -29.15 -18.84 -8.65
CA MET A 478 -29.98 -17.74 -9.18
C MET A 478 -30.74 -18.08 -10.47
N GLN A 479 -30.40 -19.18 -11.15
CA GLN A 479 -31.08 -19.62 -12.38
C GLN A 479 -32.16 -20.69 -12.13
N ALA A 480 -32.33 -21.17 -10.90
CA ALA A 480 -33.37 -22.14 -10.58
C ALA A 480 -34.75 -21.44 -10.48
N PRO A 481 -35.77 -21.85 -11.27
CA PRO A 481 -37.11 -21.30 -11.15
C PRO A 481 -37.67 -21.59 -9.75
N GLY A 482 -37.90 -20.53 -8.96
CA GLY A 482 -38.43 -20.62 -7.59
C GLY A 482 -37.39 -20.50 -6.47
N ALA A 483 -36.14 -20.12 -6.75
CA ALA A 483 -35.18 -19.76 -5.71
C ALA A 483 -35.50 -18.36 -5.14
N ASP A 484 -35.82 -18.32 -3.84
CA ASP A 484 -35.94 -17.09 -3.05
C ASP A 484 -34.52 -16.56 -2.73
N PRO A 485 -34.14 -15.33 -3.15
CA PRO A 485 -32.84 -14.74 -2.85
C PRO A 485 -32.51 -14.70 -1.35
N ASP A 486 -33.54 -14.67 -0.48
CA ASP A 486 -33.37 -14.65 0.98
C ASP A 486 -33.07 -16.03 1.58
N ALA A 487 -33.19 -17.11 0.81
CA ALA A 487 -32.95 -18.48 1.29
C ALA A 487 -31.46 -18.89 1.25
N VAL A 488 -30.64 -18.26 0.40
CA VAL A 488 -29.23 -18.64 0.20
C VAL A 488 -28.32 -18.18 1.35
N CYS A 489 -28.74 -17.18 2.14
CA CYS A 489 -27.96 -16.62 3.25
C CYS A 489 -28.52 -16.93 4.65
N ASN A 490 -29.43 -17.91 4.78
CA ASN A 490 -30.24 -18.05 5.98
C ASN A 490 -30.12 -19.43 6.63
N ASN A 491 -28.91 -19.80 7.08
CA ASN A 491 -28.72 -20.96 7.97
C ASN A 491 -28.85 -20.58 9.46
N GLY A 492 -29.92 -19.84 9.79
CA GLY A 492 -30.38 -19.65 11.18
C GLY A 492 -29.41 -18.99 12.16
N ASN A 493 -28.27 -18.46 11.70
CA ASN A 493 -27.29 -17.78 12.54
C ASN A 493 -27.41 -16.25 12.35
N PRO A 494 -27.74 -15.48 13.40
CA PRO A 494 -27.86 -14.01 13.35
C PRO A 494 -26.59 -13.28 12.86
N LEU A 495 -25.43 -13.93 12.82
CA LEU A 495 -24.16 -13.36 12.34
C LEU A 495 -24.01 -13.37 10.80
N GLY A 496 -24.56 -14.38 10.11
CA GLY A 496 -24.42 -14.51 8.64
C GLY A 496 -25.25 -13.49 7.84
N LYS A 497 -26.37 -13.03 8.42
CA LYS A 497 -27.23 -12.02 7.81
C LYS A 497 -26.71 -10.59 7.96
N LEU A 498 -25.80 -10.37 8.92
CA LEU A 498 -25.19 -9.06 9.18
C LEU A 498 -23.94 -8.85 8.30
N GLU A 499 -23.13 -9.88 8.07
CA GLU A 499 -21.88 -9.78 7.30
C GLU A 499 -22.08 -9.71 5.79
N CYS A 500 -23.05 -10.43 5.23
CA CYS A 500 -23.33 -10.37 3.79
C CYS A 500 -23.97 -9.02 3.39
N ASN A 501 -24.80 -8.45 4.26
CA ASN A 501 -25.46 -7.16 4.01
C ASN A 501 -24.54 -5.96 4.31
N GLN A 502 -23.61 -6.06 5.27
CA GLN A 502 -22.66 -4.98 5.54
C GLN A 502 -21.53 -4.86 4.51
N MET A 503 -21.18 -5.95 3.80
CA MET A 503 -20.25 -5.89 2.66
C MET A 503 -20.91 -5.34 1.38
N ILE A 504 -22.23 -5.48 1.22
CA ILE A 504 -22.95 -4.93 0.05
C ILE A 504 -23.37 -3.46 0.27
N SER A 505 -23.69 -3.03 1.50
CA SER A 505 -24.28 -1.70 1.75
C SER A 505 -23.30 -0.56 2.12
N LYS A 506 -21.98 -0.78 2.12
CA LYS A 506 -21.02 0.34 2.14
C LYS A 506 -20.54 0.77 0.75
N THR A 507 -20.97 0.06 -0.30
CA THR A 507 -20.62 0.37 -1.69
C THR A 507 -21.80 0.88 -2.53
N CYS A 508 -23.04 0.80 -2.03
CA CYS A 508 -24.19 1.51 -2.65
C CYS A 508 -24.83 2.44 -1.61
N ALA A 509 -24.29 3.65 -1.47
CA ALA A 509 -24.99 4.74 -0.81
C ALA A 509 -26.12 5.23 -1.73
N LYS A 510 -27.35 4.86 -1.34
CA LYS A 510 -28.68 5.05 -1.96
C LYS A 510 -29.17 3.93 -2.86
#